data_AF-A0AAU1KXM1-F1
#
_entry.id   AF-A0AAU1KXM1-F1
#
_cell.length_a   1.000
_cell.length_b   1.000
_cell.length_c   1.000
_cell.angle_alpha   90.00
_cell.angle_beta   90.00
_cell.angle_gamma   90.00
#
_symmetry.space_group_name_H-M   'P 1'
#
loop_
_entity.id
_entity.type
_entity.pdbx_description
1 polymer ?
#
loop_
_entity_poly.entity_id
_entity_poly.type
_entity_poly.pdbx_seq_one_letter_code
_entity_poly.pdbx_strand_id
1 'polypeptide(L)'
;MSGGLRHTVPVDVHLILRRDGKGGPEVLLSRRAGPVYAAGLYHCPSGHLDPEEDMVEAVIREAREATGVLIDPEDVTVAVTVHHRPPVGAGSRVGVFFEVRRWSGQPAVMEPDRCDDMGWYPLEGGLPEPMVAYCRAGLDAYRAGLPAAVHFQKPGDPIPYAAEGPDRTLLLPGPPVYGPGLPHHLQVFAERAVGRITGAEDVSWVRTGSRVWRITGAGGGTWYLKRHRGAKFHDREVAALRSWTPVLGAKAPRLVAADSQARAVVITALTGRPLHGMALDPATEAQVQHGLGQLAAALHRAAPEQPANPSPALGMIERHLKAAGPYLAVGDEDLVLALARAYADLPAPPAVPTHGDLRDLH
;
A
#
# COMPACT_ATOMS: atom_id res chain seq x y z
N MET A 1 -2.42 -47.63 -8.00
CA MET A 1 -2.09 -46.39 -8.72
C MET A 1 -1.65 -46.77 -10.13
N SER A 2 -2.39 -46.37 -11.15
CA SER A 2 -2.13 -46.77 -12.54
C SER A 2 -0.82 -46.18 -13.04
N GLY A 3 0.09 -47.00 -13.59
CA GLY A 3 1.36 -46.60 -14.18
C GLY A 3 1.26 -45.86 -15.52
N GLY A 4 0.24 -45.02 -15.69
CA GLY A 4 0.09 -44.14 -16.85
C GLY A 4 0.91 -42.86 -16.68
N LEU A 5 1.29 -42.25 -17.81
CA LEU A 5 1.88 -40.91 -17.83
C LEU A 5 0.94 -39.94 -17.10
N ARG A 6 1.47 -39.19 -16.13
CA ARG A 6 0.71 -38.15 -15.43
C ARG A 6 0.42 -37.01 -16.40
N HIS A 7 -0.77 -36.44 -16.30
CA HIS A 7 -1.13 -35.27 -17.08
C HIS A 7 -0.21 -34.09 -16.70
N THR A 8 0.42 -33.48 -17.71
CA THR A 8 1.27 -32.29 -17.57
C THR A 8 0.59 -31.10 -18.22
N VAL A 9 0.70 -29.94 -17.59
CA VAL A 9 0.11 -28.67 -18.06
C VAL A 9 1.21 -27.61 -18.09
N PRO A 10 1.44 -26.91 -19.21
CA PRO A 10 2.37 -25.79 -19.26
C PRO A 10 1.94 -24.67 -18.31
N VAL A 11 2.93 -24.00 -17.71
CA VAL A 11 2.74 -22.83 -16.85
C VAL A 11 3.33 -21.60 -17.53
N ASP A 12 2.56 -20.52 -17.53
CA ASP A 12 2.97 -19.21 -18.01
C ASP A 12 2.88 -18.20 -16.86
N VAL A 13 3.75 -17.19 -16.87
CA VAL A 13 3.72 -16.08 -15.94
C VAL A 13 3.34 -14.79 -16.66
N HIS A 14 2.51 -13.97 -16.04
CA HIS A 14 1.98 -12.74 -16.60
C HIS A 14 2.25 -11.57 -15.65
N LEU A 15 2.76 -10.47 -16.17
CA LEU A 15 3.04 -9.27 -15.41
C LEU A 15 1.88 -8.27 -15.51
N ILE A 16 1.23 -7.99 -14.38
CA ILE A 16 0.37 -6.83 -14.18
C ILE A 16 1.23 -5.71 -13.58
N LEU A 17 1.99 -5.02 -14.43
CA LEU A 17 2.73 -3.83 -14.01
C LEU A 17 1.73 -2.68 -13.88
N ARG A 18 1.48 -2.23 -12.64
CA ARG A 18 0.41 -1.28 -12.33
C ARG A 18 0.95 0.02 -11.77
N ARG A 19 0.42 1.14 -12.25
CA ARG A 19 0.63 2.48 -11.69
C ARG A 19 -0.68 3.20 -11.41
N ASP A 20 -0.60 4.24 -10.61
CA ASP A 20 -1.69 5.21 -10.49
C ASP A 20 -1.46 6.34 -11.50
N GLY A 21 -2.27 6.36 -12.56
CA GLY A 21 -2.30 7.40 -13.59
C GLY A 21 -3.21 8.56 -13.21
N LYS A 22 -3.29 9.59 -14.08
CA LYS A 22 -4.11 10.78 -13.83
C LYS A 22 -5.61 10.47 -13.70
N GLY A 23 -6.08 9.46 -14.43
CA GLY A 23 -7.48 9.04 -14.48
C GLY A 23 -7.82 7.84 -13.59
N GLY A 24 -6.86 7.34 -12.79
CA GLY A 24 -7.02 6.12 -12.00
C GLY A 24 -5.94 5.07 -12.30
N PRO A 25 -6.14 3.80 -11.89
CA PRO A 25 -5.16 2.76 -12.09
C PRO A 25 -4.96 2.45 -13.59
N GLU A 26 -3.70 2.33 -13.99
CA GLU A 26 -3.29 1.95 -15.33
C GLU A 26 -2.42 0.68 -15.28
N VAL A 27 -2.49 -0.12 -16.34
CA VAL A 27 -1.66 -1.32 -16.53
C VAL A 27 -0.84 -1.21 -17.80
N LEU A 28 0.38 -1.74 -17.75
CA LEU A 28 1.24 -1.84 -18.93
C LEU A 28 0.79 -3.03 -19.79
N LEU A 29 0.57 -2.79 -21.08
CA LEU A 29 0.25 -3.83 -22.06
C LEU A 29 1.14 -3.65 -23.29
N SER A 30 1.40 -4.78 -23.96
CA SER A 30 2.21 -4.86 -25.16
C SER A 30 1.42 -5.54 -26.28
N ARG A 31 1.59 -5.08 -27.52
CA ARG A 31 1.00 -5.73 -28.70
C ARG A 31 1.97 -6.73 -29.29
N ARG A 32 1.53 -7.98 -29.37
CA ARG A 32 2.33 -9.11 -29.85
C ARG A 32 2.61 -8.96 -31.34
N ALA A 33 3.82 -9.26 -31.78
CA ALA A 33 4.25 -9.16 -33.17
C ALA A 33 5.15 -10.34 -33.58
N GLY A 34 5.38 -10.49 -34.88
CA GLY A 34 6.21 -11.58 -35.41
C GLY A 34 5.53 -12.96 -35.38
N PRO A 35 6.30 -14.06 -35.51
CA PRO A 35 5.79 -15.43 -35.65
C PRO A 35 5.36 -16.04 -34.30
N VAL A 36 4.65 -15.26 -33.48
CA VAL A 36 4.15 -15.68 -32.16
C VAL A 36 2.65 -15.93 -32.20
N TYR A 37 2.16 -16.78 -31.29
CA TYR A 37 0.73 -16.93 -31.07
C TYR A 37 0.09 -15.55 -30.81
N ALA A 38 -1.09 -15.30 -31.41
CA ALA A 38 -1.87 -14.08 -31.22
C ALA A 38 -1.17 -12.76 -31.62
N ALA A 39 -0.35 -12.78 -32.67
CA ALA A 39 0.21 -11.56 -33.27
C ALA A 39 -0.89 -10.55 -33.63
N GLY A 40 -0.62 -9.27 -33.42
CA GLY A 40 -1.55 -8.14 -33.57
C GLY A 40 -2.44 -7.87 -32.36
N LEU A 41 -2.42 -8.71 -31.32
CA LEU A 41 -3.26 -8.55 -30.12
C LEU A 41 -2.48 -8.01 -28.93
N TYR A 42 -3.14 -7.16 -28.13
CA TYR A 42 -2.60 -6.72 -26.85
C TYR A 42 -2.64 -7.83 -25.79
N HIS A 43 -1.62 -7.83 -24.93
CA HIS A 43 -1.39 -8.81 -23.88
C HIS A 43 -0.57 -8.19 -22.75
N CYS A 44 -0.63 -8.74 -21.54
CA CYS A 44 0.36 -8.45 -20.50
C CYS A 44 1.74 -8.92 -20.96
N PRO A 45 2.85 -8.27 -20.56
CA PRO A 45 4.17 -8.89 -20.65
C PRO A 45 4.14 -10.26 -19.96
N SER A 46 4.68 -11.29 -20.61
CA SER A 46 4.49 -12.67 -20.19
C SER A 46 5.44 -13.63 -20.90
N GLY A 47 5.70 -14.77 -20.28
CA GLY A 47 6.31 -15.91 -20.95
C GLY A 47 6.18 -17.21 -20.17
N HIS A 48 6.95 -18.20 -20.60
CA HIS A 48 6.86 -19.57 -20.07
C HIS A 48 7.70 -19.69 -18.79
N LEU A 49 7.27 -20.56 -17.89
CA LEU A 49 8.10 -21.02 -16.78
C LEU A 49 9.14 -22.03 -17.29
N ASP A 50 10.42 -21.75 -17.08
CA ASP A 50 11.50 -22.69 -17.41
C ASP A 50 11.73 -23.73 -16.29
N PRO A 51 12.34 -24.91 -16.59
CA PRO A 51 12.45 -26.01 -15.62
C PRO A 51 13.29 -25.72 -14.37
N GLU A 52 14.22 -24.77 -14.43
CA GLU A 52 15.22 -24.50 -13.38
C GLU A 52 14.92 -23.22 -12.57
N GLU A 53 13.77 -22.58 -12.81
CA GLU A 53 13.35 -21.35 -12.13
C GLU A 53 11.98 -21.51 -11.44
N ASP A 54 11.71 -20.69 -10.44
CA ASP A 54 10.36 -20.55 -9.87
C ASP A 54 9.52 -19.46 -10.59
N MET A 55 8.23 -19.37 -10.27
CA MET A 55 7.32 -18.43 -10.93
C MET A 55 7.64 -16.94 -10.66
N VAL A 56 8.28 -16.63 -9.54
CA VAL A 56 8.71 -15.26 -9.21
C VAL A 56 9.96 -14.91 -10.01
N GLU A 57 10.94 -15.82 -10.08
CA GLU A 57 12.12 -15.68 -10.93
C GLU A 57 11.73 -15.50 -12.40
N ALA A 58 10.80 -16.33 -12.89
CA ALA A 58 10.29 -16.26 -14.25
C ALA A 58 9.64 -14.91 -14.57
N VAL A 59 8.75 -14.39 -13.70
CA VAL A 59 8.08 -13.11 -14.00
C VAL A 59 9.05 -11.92 -13.96
N ILE A 60 10.08 -11.98 -13.11
CA ILE A 60 11.14 -10.96 -13.06
C ILE A 60 12.01 -11.02 -14.31
N ARG A 61 12.38 -12.22 -14.76
CA ARG A 61 13.11 -12.45 -16.02
C ARG A 61 12.31 -11.90 -17.21
N GLU A 62 11.06 -12.32 -17.36
CA GLU A 62 10.17 -11.88 -18.44
C GLU A 62 9.94 -10.36 -18.42
N ALA A 63 9.80 -9.74 -17.24
CA ALA A 63 9.69 -8.29 -17.14
C ALA A 63 10.93 -7.57 -17.68
N ARG A 64 12.12 -8.07 -17.33
CA ARG A 64 13.38 -7.51 -17.81
C ARG A 64 13.56 -7.72 -19.31
N GLU A 65 13.32 -8.93 -19.80
CA GLU A 65 13.48 -9.32 -21.20
C GLU A 65 12.52 -8.56 -22.10
N ALA A 66 11.23 -8.49 -21.76
CA ALA A 66 10.21 -7.89 -22.61
C ALA A 66 10.12 -6.37 -22.48
N THR A 67 10.32 -5.83 -21.28
CA THR A 67 10.04 -4.41 -21.00
C THR A 67 11.24 -3.60 -20.50
N GLY A 68 12.35 -4.25 -20.13
CA GLY A 68 13.56 -3.59 -19.62
C GLY A 68 13.46 -3.08 -18.18
N VAL A 69 12.35 -3.36 -17.48
CA VAL A 69 12.19 -2.94 -16.08
C VAL A 69 12.87 -3.92 -15.14
N LEU A 70 13.35 -3.40 -14.01
CA LEU A 70 13.96 -4.18 -12.95
C LEU A 70 13.01 -4.22 -11.75
N ILE A 71 12.72 -5.43 -11.28
CA ILE A 71 11.76 -5.70 -10.21
C ILE A 71 12.49 -6.41 -9.07
N ASP A 72 12.29 -5.93 -7.85
CA ASP A 72 12.74 -6.64 -6.65
C ASP A 72 11.74 -7.77 -6.33
N PRO A 73 12.20 -8.99 -6.00
CA PRO A 73 11.33 -10.07 -5.56
C PRO A 73 10.32 -9.67 -4.47
N GLU A 74 10.65 -8.72 -3.58
CA GLU A 74 9.74 -8.26 -2.53
C GLU A 74 8.52 -7.48 -3.03
N ASP A 75 8.60 -6.95 -4.27
CA ASP A 75 7.54 -6.17 -4.90
C ASP A 75 6.60 -7.02 -5.77
N VAL A 76 6.86 -8.34 -5.87
CA VAL A 76 6.05 -9.29 -6.63
C VAL A 76 4.91 -9.85 -5.77
N THR A 77 3.67 -9.61 -6.17
CA THR A 77 2.48 -10.14 -5.49
C THR A 77 1.66 -11.02 -6.43
N VAL A 78 1.38 -12.27 -6.05
CA VAL A 78 0.44 -13.11 -6.83
C VAL A 78 -0.95 -12.49 -6.84
N ALA A 79 -1.56 -12.39 -8.02
CA ALA A 79 -2.83 -11.72 -8.22
C ALA A 79 -3.94 -12.71 -8.62
N VAL A 80 -3.76 -13.42 -9.73
CA VAL A 80 -4.79 -14.28 -10.32
C VAL A 80 -4.16 -15.53 -10.92
N THR A 81 -4.81 -16.68 -10.80
CA THR A 81 -4.50 -17.86 -11.60
C THR A 81 -5.58 -18.12 -12.65
N VAL A 82 -5.19 -18.28 -13.90
CA VAL A 82 -6.11 -18.59 -15.00
C VAL A 82 -5.80 -19.96 -15.57
N HIS A 83 -6.74 -20.89 -15.47
CA HIS A 83 -6.68 -22.13 -16.26
C HIS A 83 -7.32 -21.85 -17.62
N HIS A 84 -6.52 -21.79 -18.67
CA HIS A 84 -7.02 -21.41 -20.00
C HIS A 84 -6.75 -22.46 -21.05
N ARG A 85 -7.58 -22.45 -22.11
CA ARG A 85 -7.38 -23.25 -23.31
C ARG A 85 -7.66 -22.39 -24.54
N PRO A 86 -6.64 -22.14 -25.39
CA PRO A 86 -6.83 -21.39 -26.63
C PRO A 86 -7.67 -22.20 -27.66
N PRO A 87 -8.27 -21.54 -28.66
CA PRO A 87 -9.07 -22.22 -29.69
C PRO A 87 -8.23 -23.04 -30.68
N VAL A 88 -6.91 -22.78 -30.72
CA VAL A 88 -5.92 -23.45 -31.58
C VAL A 88 -4.64 -23.73 -30.78
N GLY A 89 -3.94 -24.82 -31.12
CA GLY A 89 -2.67 -25.22 -30.47
C GLY A 89 -2.81 -26.36 -29.47
N ALA A 90 -1.75 -26.56 -28.66
CA ALA A 90 -1.71 -27.59 -27.62
C ALA A 90 -2.72 -27.28 -26.49
N GLY A 91 -2.96 -28.29 -25.64
CA GLY A 91 -4.03 -28.31 -24.62
C GLY A 91 -4.03 -27.17 -23.59
N SER A 92 -4.79 -27.33 -22.52
CA SER A 92 -4.91 -26.28 -21.50
C SER A 92 -3.57 -25.92 -20.85
N ARG A 93 -3.49 -24.70 -20.31
CA ARG A 93 -2.33 -24.08 -19.69
C ARG A 93 -2.75 -23.37 -18.40
N VAL A 94 -1.81 -23.16 -17.48
CA VAL A 94 -2.02 -22.36 -16.26
C VAL A 94 -1.24 -21.07 -16.38
N GLY A 95 -1.95 -19.94 -16.51
CA GLY A 95 -1.35 -18.61 -16.46
C GLY A 95 -1.42 -18.04 -15.06
N VAL A 96 -0.27 -17.67 -14.47
CA VAL A 96 -0.18 -17.05 -13.15
C VAL A 96 0.15 -15.57 -13.31
N PHE A 97 -0.75 -14.71 -12.86
CA PHE A 97 -0.64 -13.26 -12.97
C PHE A 97 -0.06 -12.69 -11.68
N PHE A 98 0.96 -11.84 -11.81
CA PHE A 98 1.61 -11.14 -10.70
C PHE A 98 1.40 -9.63 -10.82
N GLU A 99 0.95 -9.00 -9.75
CA GLU A 99 0.93 -7.54 -9.61
C GLU A 99 2.31 -7.04 -9.16
N VAL A 100 2.79 -6.02 -9.85
CA VAL A 100 3.98 -5.26 -9.45
C VAL A 100 3.67 -3.77 -9.51
N ARG A 101 3.92 -3.05 -8.41
CA ARG A 101 3.65 -1.60 -8.28
C ARG A 101 4.91 -0.75 -8.15
N ARG A 102 6.06 -1.39 -8.00
CA ARG A 102 7.35 -0.74 -7.83
C ARG A 102 8.37 -1.46 -8.69
N TRP A 103 9.16 -0.67 -9.41
CA TRP A 103 10.20 -1.14 -10.31
C TRP A 103 11.16 0.02 -10.58
N SER A 104 12.31 -0.31 -11.18
CA SER A 104 13.24 0.66 -11.74
C SER A 104 13.29 0.56 -13.26
N GLY A 105 13.64 1.66 -13.92
CA GLY A 105 13.67 1.76 -15.39
C GLY A 105 12.34 2.25 -15.99
N GLN A 106 12.40 2.65 -17.25
CA GLN A 106 11.22 3.01 -18.04
C GLN A 106 10.85 1.84 -18.96
N PRO A 107 9.60 1.33 -18.90
CA PRO A 107 9.18 0.29 -19.82
C PRO A 107 9.32 0.72 -21.28
N ALA A 108 9.92 -0.15 -22.10
CA ALA A 108 10.04 0.01 -23.54
C ALA A 108 9.97 -1.37 -24.20
N VAL A 109 9.71 -1.41 -25.51
CA VAL A 109 9.79 -2.66 -26.28
C VAL A 109 11.25 -3.09 -26.36
N MET A 110 11.59 -4.18 -25.67
CA MET A 110 12.95 -4.73 -25.67
C MET A 110 13.13 -5.88 -26.67
N GLU A 111 12.03 -6.45 -27.15
CA GLU A 111 12.02 -7.59 -28.08
C GLU A 111 11.18 -7.26 -29.32
N PRO A 112 11.72 -6.47 -30.26
CA PRO A 112 10.96 -5.96 -31.41
C PRO A 112 10.44 -7.08 -32.33
N ASP A 113 11.06 -8.26 -32.31
CA ASP A 113 10.61 -9.42 -33.09
C ASP A 113 9.38 -10.13 -32.48
N ARG A 114 9.04 -9.82 -31.22
CA ARG A 114 7.92 -10.43 -30.47
C ARG A 114 6.84 -9.41 -30.08
N CYS A 115 7.16 -8.12 -30.11
CA CYS A 115 6.30 -7.03 -29.69
C CYS A 115 6.58 -5.77 -30.53
N ASP A 116 5.54 -5.09 -31.03
CA ASP A 116 5.70 -3.89 -31.87
C ASP A 116 5.08 -2.61 -31.27
N ASP A 117 4.40 -2.72 -30.12
CA ASP A 117 3.83 -1.58 -29.40
C ASP A 117 3.72 -1.88 -27.90
N MET A 118 3.87 -0.85 -27.07
CA MET A 118 3.77 -0.95 -25.62
C MET A 118 3.26 0.35 -25.02
N GLY A 119 2.28 0.26 -24.13
CA GLY A 119 1.60 1.43 -23.58
C GLY A 119 0.97 1.19 -22.23
N TRP A 120 0.62 2.30 -21.58
CA TRP A 120 -0.16 2.32 -20.35
C TRP A 120 -1.63 2.54 -20.68
N TYR A 121 -2.49 1.66 -20.18
CA TYR A 121 -3.92 1.68 -20.46
C TYR A 121 -4.72 1.72 -19.16
N PRO A 122 -5.82 2.49 -19.08
CA PRO A 122 -6.71 2.47 -17.93
C PRO A 122 -7.21 1.05 -17.66
N LEU A 123 -7.06 0.61 -16.41
CA LEU A 123 -7.52 -0.71 -15.98
C LEU A 123 -9.06 -0.81 -16.04
N GLU A 124 -9.73 0.30 -15.74
CA GLU A 124 -11.19 0.41 -15.75
C GLU A 124 -11.67 1.09 -17.03
N GLY A 125 -12.47 0.39 -17.83
CA GLY A 125 -13.17 0.95 -18.99
C GLY A 125 -12.30 1.41 -20.16
N GLY A 126 -10.98 1.19 -20.13
CA GLY A 126 -10.04 1.69 -21.14
C GLY A 126 -8.95 0.70 -21.56
N LEU A 127 -9.19 -0.61 -21.41
CA LEU A 127 -8.28 -1.63 -21.95
C LEU A 127 -8.28 -1.57 -23.49
N PRO A 128 -7.12 -1.77 -24.15
CA PRO A 128 -7.01 -1.68 -25.59
C PRO A 128 -7.68 -2.88 -26.26
N GLU A 129 -8.17 -2.66 -27.48
CA GLU A 129 -8.67 -3.72 -28.36
C GLU A 129 -7.94 -3.67 -29.72
N PRO A 130 -7.66 -4.83 -30.34
CA PRO A 130 -8.03 -6.17 -29.89
C PRO A 130 -7.03 -6.76 -28.86
N MET A 131 -7.53 -7.58 -27.93
CA MET A 131 -6.74 -8.17 -26.84
C MET A 131 -6.89 -9.70 -26.84
N VAL A 132 -5.86 -10.44 -26.40
CA VAL A 132 -5.97 -11.91 -26.24
C VAL A 132 -7.01 -12.27 -25.18
N ALA A 133 -7.95 -13.17 -25.50
CA ALA A 133 -9.11 -13.44 -24.67
C ALA A 133 -8.80 -13.95 -23.25
N TYR A 134 -7.86 -14.89 -23.08
CA TYR A 134 -7.50 -15.39 -21.75
C TYR A 134 -6.75 -14.34 -20.91
N CYS A 135 -6.04 -13.41 -21.56
CA CYS A 135 -5.40 -12.30 -20.85
C CYS A 135 -6.44 -11.30 -20.34
N ARG A 136 -7.48 -11.05 -21.14
CA ARG A 136 -8.64 -10.28 -20.72
C ARG A 136 -9.34 -10.93 -19.52
N ALA A 137 -9.55 -12.25 -19.56
CA ALA A 137 -10.12 -12.99 -18.43
C ALA A 137 -9.30 -12.85 -17.13
N GLY A 138 -7.96 -12.88 -17.22
CA GLY A 138 -7.07 -12.62 -16.09
C GLY A 138 -7.22 -11.22 -15.50
N LEU A 139 -7.30 -10.19 -16.36
CA LEU A 139 -7.53 -8.81 -15.93
C LEU A 139 -8.94 -8.61 -15.35
N ASP A 140 -9.96 -9.25 -15.89
CA ASP A 140 -11.33 -9.15 -15.37
C ASP A 140 -11.45 -9.80 -13.97
N ALA A 141 -10.82 -10.97 -13.75
CA ALA A 141 -10.71 -11.58 -12.44
C ALA A 141 -9.95 -10.69 -11.44
N TYR A 142 -8.84 -10.09 -11.89
CA TYR A 142 -8.05 -9.16 -11.09
C TYR A 142 -8.86 -7.92 -10.67
N ARG A 143 -9.62 -7.33 -11.61
CA ARG A 143 -10.52 -6.19 -11.34
C ARG A 143 -11.65 -6.56 -10.37
N ALA A 144 -12.18 -7.77 -10.48
CA ALA A 144 -13.19 -8.29 -9.57
C ALA A 144 -12.64 -8.67 -8.17
N GLY A 145 -11.31 -8.61 -7.96
CA GLY A 145 -10.67 -9.03 -6.72
C GLY A 145 -10.79 -10.54 -6.47
N LEU A 146 -10.89 -11.33 -7.54
CA LEU A 146 -11.06 -12.78 -7.49
C LEU A 146 -9.72 -13.48 -7.78
N PRO A 147 -9.40 -14.57 -7.05
CA PRO A 147 -8.07 -15.17 -7.13
C PRO A 147 -7.88 -16.05 -8.37
N ALA A 148 -8.95 -16.44 -9.06
CA ALA A 148 -8.83 -17.34 -10.20
C ALA A 148 -9.94 -17.18 -11.24
N ALA A 149 -9.66 -17.70 -12.44
CA ALA A 149 -10.64 -17.86 -13.51
C ALA A 149 -10.35 -19.13 -14.34
N VAL A 150 -11.38 -19.64 -14.99
CA VAL A 150 -11.25 -20.63 -16.08
C VAL A 150 -11.65 -19.94 -17.37
N HIS A 151 -10.82 -20.02 -18.41
CA HIS A 151 -11.11 -19.43 -19.72
C HIS A 151 -10.88 -20.42 -20.86
N PHE A 152 -11.94 -21.13 -21.25
CA PHE A 152 -11.82 -22.26 -22.19
C PHE A 152 -12.51 -21.94 -23.53
N GLN A 153 -11.71 -21.50 -24.48
CA GLN A 153 -12.16 -21.34 -25.86
C GLN A 153 -12.32 -22.71 -26.54
N LYS A 154 -13.23 -22.77 -27.51
CA LYS A 154 -13.53 -23.94 -28.34
C LYS A 154 -12.88 -23.79 -29.72
N PRO A 155 -12.61 -24.90 -30.43
CA PRO A 155 -12.25 -24.83 -31.85
C PRO A 155 -13.28 -23.99 -32.62
N GLY A 156 -12.80 -22.98 -33.35
CA GLY A 156 -13.64 -22.02 -34.10
C GLY A 156 -13.96 -20.72 -33.35
N ASP A 157 -13.72 -20.63 -32.04
CA ASP A 157 -13.80 -19.34 -31.33
C ASP A 157 -12.67 -18.39 -31.83
N PRO A 158 -12.89 -17.06 -31.85
CA PRO A 158 -11.83 -16.12 -32.15
C PRO A 158 -10.76 -16.14 -31.06
N ILE A 159 -9.49 -15.99 -31.44
CA ILE A 159 -8.39 -15.75 -30.50
C ILE A 159 -8.58 -14.47 -29.66
N PRO A 160 -8.93 -13.31 -30.26
CA PRO A 160 -9.16 -12.10 -29.49
C PRO A 160 -10.43 -12.19 -28.64
N TYR A 161 -10.43 -11.46 -27.53
CA TYR A 161 -11.64 -11.11 -26.80
C TYR A 161 -12.64 -10.41 -27.73
N ALA A 162 -13.91 -10.78 -27.63
CA ALA A 162 -15.00 -10.11 -28.31
C ALA A 162 -16.14 -9.91 -27.31
N ALA A 163 -16.53 -8.65 -27.07
CA ALA A 163 -17.57 -8.30 -26.11
C ALA A 163 -18.92 -8.97 -26.43
N GLU A 164 -19.26 -9.06 -27.72
CA GLU A 164 -20.47 -9.72 -28.23
C GLU A 164 -20.25 -11.21 -28.56
N GLY A 165 -19.07 -11.75 -28.22
CA GLY A 165 -18.72 -13.15 -28.44
C GLY A 165 -19.28 -14.08 -27.36
N PRO A 166 -19.11 -15.40 -27.52
CA PRO A 166 -19.46 -16.33 -26.46
C PRO A 166 -18.59 -16.09 -25.23
N ASP A 167 -19.22 -15.85 -24.07
CA ASP A 167 -18.48 -15.78 -22.81
C ASP A 167 -17.91 -17.16 -22.47
N ARG A 168 -16.58 -17.24 -22.40
CA ARG A 168 -15.81 -18.44 -22.05
C ARG A 168 -15.18 -18.35 -20.67
N THR A 169 -15.40 -17.24 -19.96
CA THR A 169 -14.77 -16.94 -18.68
C THR A 169 -15.68 -17.34 -17.55
N LEU A 170 -15.21 -18.25 -16.71
CA LEU A 170 -15.79 -18.51 -15.40
C LEU A 170 -14.87 -17.90 -14.34
N LEU A 171 -15.32 -16.82 -13.72
CA LEU A 171 -14.64 -16.24 -12.57
C LEU A 171 -14.84 -17.16 -11.35
N LEU A 172 -13.74 -17.51 -10.68
CA LEU A 172 -13.76 -18.42 -9.54
C LEU A 172 -13.63 -17.63 -8.24
N PRO A 173 -14.61 -17.69 -7.33
CA PRO A 173 -14.46 -17.10 -6.02
C PRO A 173 -13.34 -17.82 -5.26
N GLY A 174 -12.59 -17.05 -4.48
CA GLY A 174 -11.70 -17.61 -3.48
C GLY A 174 -12.48 -18.21 -2.31
N PRO A 175 -11.76 -18.78 -1.31
CA PRO A 175 -12.36 -18.85 0.02
C PRO A 175 -12.92 -17.46 0.35
N PRO A 176 -14.09 -17.37 1.01
CA PRO A 176 -14.54 -16.07 1.50
C PRO A 176 -13.37 -15.48 2.27
N VAL A 177 -13.14 -14.17 2.15
CA VAL A 177 -12.10 -13.49 2.94
C VAL A 177 -12.55 -13.54 4.40
N TYR A 178 -12.38 -14.71 5.03
CA TYR A 178 -12.52 -14.97 6.45
C TYR A 178 -11.19 -14.56 7.08
N GLY A 179 -10.91 -13.28 6.94
CA GLY A 179 -9.83 -12.59 7.60
C GLY A 179 -10.40 -11.31 8.17
N PRO A 180 -9.80 -10.77 9.23
CA PRO A 180 -10.25 -9.54 9.88
C PRO A 180 -10.17 -8.28 8.99
N GLY A 181 -10.03 -8.37 7.66
CA GLY A 181 -9.82 -7.20 6.79
C GLY A 181 -8.41 -6.61 6.86
N LEU A 182 -7.43 -7.39 7.34
CA LEU A 182 -6.02 -6.99 7.44
C LEU A 182 -5.18 -7.57 6.29
N PRO A 183 -4.19 -6.83 5.76
CA PRO A 183 -3.12 -7.41 4.95
C PRO A 183 -2.42 -8.55 5.70
N HIS A 184 -2.13 -9.67 5.01
CA HIS A 184 -1.66 -10.92 5.63
C HIS A 184 -0.42 -10.73 6.52
N HIS A 185 0.61 -10.02 6.05
CA HIS A 185 1.82 -9.77 6.84
C HIS A 185 1.54 -9.00 8.15
N LEU A 186 0.59 -8.06 8.14
CA LEU A 186 0.18 -7.33 9.34
C LEU A 186 -0.64 -8.20 10.29
N GLN A 187 -1.47 -9.08 9.75
CA GLN A 187 -2.20 -10.06 10.54
C GLN A 187 -1.22 -11.01 11.26
N VAL A 188 -0.25 -11.58 10.55
CA VAL A 188 0.77 -12.46 11.14
C VAL A 188 1.56 -11.74 12.24
N PHE A 189 2.00 -10.50 11.99
CA PHE A 189 2.66 -9.67 12.98
C PHE A 189 1.79 -9.47 14.23
N ALA A 190 0.53 -9.06 14.04
CA ALA A 190 -0.37 -8.79 15.16
C ALA A 190 -0.75 -10.06 15.93
N GLU A 191 -1.01 -11.18 15.24
CA GLU A 191 -1.36 -12.46 15.86
C GLU A 191 -0.21 -13.05 16.69
N ARG A 192 1.06 -12.81 16.30
CA ARG A 192 2.22 -13.14 17.15
C ARG A 192 2.23 -12.35 18.46
N ALA A 193 1.70 -11.13 18.46
CA ALA A 193 1.70 -10.24 19.62
C ALA A 193 0.51 -10.45 20.55
N VAL A 194 -0.69 -10.68 20.01
CA VAL A 194 -1.95 -10.70 20.78
C VAL A 194 -2.74 -12.01 20.67
N GLY A 195 -2.21 -13.02 19.97
CA GLY A 195 -2.90 -14.26 19.66
C GLY A 195 -3.89 -14.11 18.51
N ARG A 196 -4.66 -15.17 18.24
CA ARG A 196 -5.58 -15.25 17.10
C ARG A 196 -6.54 -14.05 17.05
N ILE A 197 -6.60 -13.39 15.91
CA ILE A 197 -7.52 -12.26 15.66
C ILE A 197 -8.81 -12.80 15.04
N THR A 198 -9.96 -12.39 15.56
CA THR A 198 -11.29 -12.80 15.09
C THR A 198 -12.03 -11.68 14.36
N GLY A 199 -11.57 -10.44 14.47
CA GLY A 199 -12.12 -9.32 13.73
C GLY A 199 -11.13 -8.16 13.67
N ALA A 200 -11.16 -7.39 12.60
CA ALA A 200 -10.58 -6.06 12.59
C ALA A 200 -11.41 -5.12 11.74
N GLU A 201 -11.30 -3.85 12.09
CA GLU A 201 -12.06 -2.77 11.50
C GLU A 201 -11.12 -1.62 11.24
N ASP A 202 -11.12 -1.10 10.01
CA ASP A 202 -10.35 0.09 9.65
C ASP A 202 -11.00 1.32 10.31
N VAL A 203 -10.25 1.98 11.18
CA VAL A 203 -10.65 3.18 11.92
C VAL A 203 -9.70 4.35 11.62
N SER A 204 -9.09 4.33 10.44
CA SER A 204 -8.14 5.34 9.99
C SER A 204 -8.80 6.71 9.81
N TRP A 205 -8.08 7.77 10.18
CA TRP A 205 -8.48 9.14 9.87
C TRP A 205 -8.09 9.51 8.43
N VAL A 206 -9.06 10.02 7.66
CA VAL A 206 -8.99 10.31 6.22
C VAL A 206 -7.76 11.12 5.77
N ARG A 207 -7.15 11.93 6.65
CA ARG A 207 -6.11 12.92 6.29
C ARG A 207 -4.67 12.59 6.72
N THR A 208 -4.41 11.48 7.40
CA THR A 208 -3.12 11.31 8.14
C THR A 208 -2.05 10.46 7.44
N GLY A 209 -2.37 9.83 6.31
CA GLY A 209 -1.44 8.95 5.56
C GLY A 209 -0.97 7.71 6.35
N SER A 210 -1.45 7.52 7.58
CA SER A 210 -1.25 6.33 8.41
C SER A 210 -2.54 5.52 8.42
N ARG A 211 -2.44 4.20 8.56
CA ARG A 211 -3.61 3.33 8.68
C ARG A 211 -3.70 2.76 10.09
N VAL A 212 -4.92 2.70 10.62
CA VAL A 212 -5.21 2.20 11.96
C VAL A 212 -6.36 1.22 11.88
N TRP A 213 -6.17 0.05 12.46
CA TRP A 213 -7.21 -0.96 12.61
C TRP A 213 -7.48 -1.23 14.08
N ARG A 214 -8.75 -1.27 14.45
CA ARG A 214 -9.19 -1.84 15.72
C ARG A 214 -9.25 -3.36 15.55
N ILE A 215 -8.42 -4.11 16.27
CA ILE A 215 -8.34 -5.57 16.19
C ILE A 215 -8.97 -6.21 17.44
N THR A 216 -9.74 -7.28 17.24
CA THR A 216 -10.39 -8.06 18.30
C THR A 216 -9.79 -9.46 18.32
N GLY A 217 -9.27 -9.89 19.47
CA GLY A 217 -8.72 -11.22 19.65
C GLY A 217 -9.77 -12.25 20.03
N ALA A 218 -9.49 -13.52 19.79
CA ALA A 218 -10.38 -14.64 20.12
C ALA A 218 -10.76 -14.72 21.62
N GLY A 219 -9.88 -14.22 22.50
CA GLY A 219 -10.14 -14.11 23.95
C GLY A 219 -10.93 -12.87 24.39
N GLY A 220 -11.48 -12.08 23.45
CA GLY A 220 -12.27 -10.87 23.74
C GLY A 220 -11.46 -9.60 23.98
N GLY A 221 -10.13 -9.65 23.88
CA GLY A 221 -9.28 -8.46 23.99
C GLY A 221 -9.39 -7.54 22.78
N THR A 222 -9.17 -6.23 23.00
CA THR A 222 -9.16 -5.21 21.93
C THR A 222 -7.82 -4.49 21.90
N TRP A 223 -7.26 -4.35 20.71
CA TRP A 223 -6.02 -3.62 20.46
C TRP A 223 -6.16 -2.75 19.22
N TYR A 224 -5.18 -1.88 19.02
CA TYR A 224 -5.06 -1.09 17.79
C TYR A 224 -3.76 -1.43 17.10
N LEU A 225 -3.87 -1.81 15.83
CA LEU A 225 -2.75 -1.98 14.92
C LEU A 225 -2.62 -0.71 14.09
N LYS A 226 -1.45 -0.07 14.13
CA LYS A 226 -1.18 1.16 13.36
C LYS A 226 0.02 0.97 12.46
N ARG A 227 -0.15 1.28 11.18
CA ARG A 227 0.92 1.34 10.18
C ARG A 227 1.26 2.79 9.84
N HIS A 228 2.54 3.12 9.92
CA HIS A 228 3.04 4.47 9.71
C HIS A 228 3.43 4.71 8.25
N ARG A 229 3.32 5.96 7.81
CA ARG A 229 3.72 6.39 6.45
C ARG A 229 5.23 6.29 6.17
N GLY A 230 6.08 6.24 7.20
CA GLY A 230 7.54 6.26 7.07
C GLY A 230 8.26 5.90 8.36
N ALA A 231 9.52 5.46 8.24
CA ALA A 231 10.36 5.03 9.36
C ALA A 231 10.46 6.12 10.45
N LYS A 232 10.71 7.37 10.07
CA LYS A 232 10.76 8.50 11.01
C LYS A 232 9.51 8.62 11.91
N PHE A 233 8.30 8.36 11.39
CA PHE A 233 7.08 8.43 12.20
C PHE A 233 6.92 7.22 13.11
N HIS A 234 7.24 6.04 12.58
CA HIS A 234 7.27 4.81 13.35
C HIS A 234 8.26 4.91 14.52
N ASP A 235 9.50 5.30 14.26
CA ASP A 235 10.56 5.33 15.27
C ASP A 235 10.27 6.35 16.36
N ARG A 236 9.69 7.51 16.00
CA ARG A 236 9.23 8.51 16.98
C ARG A 236 8.12 7.97 17.88
N GLU A 237 7.14 7.26 17.32
CA GLU A 237 6.03 6.70 18.08
C GLU A 237 6.47 5.55 18.98
N VAL A 238 7.31 4.64 18.46
CA VAL A 238 7.90 3.55 19.23
C VAL A 238 8.78 4.08 20.36
N ALA A 239 9.62 5.09 20.10
CA ALA A 239 10.41 5.73 21.15
C ALA A 239 9.51 6.33 22.23
N ALA A 240 8.53 7.16 21.85
CA ALA A 240 7.61 7.78 22.79
C ALA A 240 6.85 6.74 23.63
N LEU A 241 6.33 5.68 23.01
CA LEU A 241 5.59 4.63 23.72
C LEU A 241 6.47 3.78 24.64
N ARG A 242 7.77 3.67 24.37
CA ARG A 242 8.73 2.92 25.20
C ARG A 242 9.28 3.76 26.35
N SER A 243 9.55 5.05 26.13
CA SER A 243 10.30 5.87 27.09
C SER A 243 9.47 6.97 27.75
N TRP A 244 8.44 7.50 27.11
CA TRP A 244 7.71 8.68 27.62
C TRP A 244 6.33 8.34 28.15
N THR A 245 5.53 7.54 27.43
CA THR A 245 4.17 7.22 27.89
C THR A 245 4.07 6.36 29.16
N PRO A 246 5.07 5.56 29.59
CA PRO A 246 4.96 4.81 30.84
C PRO A 246 4.64 5.68 32.07
N VAL A 247 5.11 6.94 32.12
CA VAL A 247 4.82 7.85 33.25
C VAL A 247 3.35 8.24 33.34
N LEU A 248 2.60 8.08 32.26
CA LEU A 248 1.16 8.37 32.20
C LEU A 248 0.30 7.19 32.69
N GLY A 249 0.92 6.02 32.93
CA GLY A 249 0.24 4.83 33.44
C GLY A 249 -0.96 4.42 32.58
N ALA A 250 -2.12 4.18 33.22
CA ALA A 250 -3.35 3.77 32.54
C ALA A 250 -4.00 4.88 31.68
N LYS A 251 -3.46 6.11 31.69
CA LYS A 251 -3.98 7.24 30.91
C LYS A 251 -3.40 7.31 29.49
N ALA A 252 -2.53 6.37 29.13
CA ALA A 252 -1.96 6.26 27.79
C ALA A 252 -2.01 4.81 27.28
N PRO A 253 -2.09 4.59 25.96
CA PRO A 253 -1.94 3.26 25.40
C PRO A 253 -0.52 2.74 25.64
N ARG A 254 -0.41 1.43 25.84
CA ARG A 254 0.88 0.72 25.99
C ARG A 254 1.26 0.04 24.68
N LEU A 255 2.55 0.08 24.35
CA LEU A 255 3.10 -0.69 23.23
C LEU A 255 3.08 -2.18 23.58
N VAL A 256 2.45 -2.98 22.74
CA VAL A 256 2.43 -4.44 22.82
C VAL A 256 3.54 -5.02 21.95
N ALA A 257 3.63 -4.56 20.69
CA ALA A 257 4.66 -5.00 19.75
C ALA A 257 4.97 -3.89 18.73
N ALA A 258 6.16 -3.93 18.16
CA ALA A 258 6.59 -3.04 17.08
C ALA A 258 7.39 -3.84 16.03
N ASP A 259 7.18 -3.52 14.76
CA ASP A 259 7.89 -4.08 13.62
C ASP A 259 8.37 -2.96 12.71
N SER A 260 9.69 -2.79 12.65
CA SER A 260 10.34 -1.74 11.87
C SER A 260 10.24 -1.95 10.36
N GLN A 261 10.19 -3.20 9.88
CA GLN A 261 10.05 -3.51 8.45
C GLN A 261 8.62 -3.20 7.99
N ALA A 262 7.62 -3.69 8.73
CA ALA A 262 6.22 -3.37 8.47
C ALA A 262 5.87 -1.91 8.79
N ARG A 263 6.73 -1.21 9.53
CA ARG A 263 6.51 0.13 10.12
C ARG A 263 5.21 0.15 10.93
N ALA A 264 4.97 -0.91 11.69
CA ALA A 264 3.71 -1.16 12.35
C ALA A 264 3.89 -1.34 13.87
N VAL A 265 2.89 -0.91 14.63
CA VAL A 265 2.81 -1.11 16.07
C VAL A 265 1.47 -1.70 16.46
N VAL A 266 1.47 -2.56 17.47
CA VAL A 266 0.26 -2.99 18.18
C VAL A 266 0.26 -2.30 19.54
N ILE A 267 -0.82 -1.60 19.87
CA ILE A 267 -1.00 -0.91 21.14
C ILE A 267 -2.29 -1.33 21.83
N THR A 268 -2.34 -1.24 23.16
CA THR A 268 -3.55 -1.53 23.93
C THR A 268 -4.65 -0.51 23.64
N ALA A 269 -5.92 -0.94 23.67
CA ALA A 269 -7.03 -0.01 23.71
C ALA A 269 -6.96 0.86 24.97
N LEU A 270 -7.27 2.15 24.82
CA LEU A 270 -7.46 3.07 25.94
C LEU A 270 -8.96 3.22 26.19
N THR A 271 -9.40 2.97 27.41
CA THR A 271 -10.80 3.13 27.79
C THR A 271 -11.17 4.61 27.81
N GLY A 272 -12.30 4.96 27.20
CA GLY A 272 -12.81 6.33 27.20
C GLY A 272 -13.64 6.62 25.96
N ARG A 273 -14.12 7.86 25.85
CA ARG A 273 -14.81 8.38 24.66
C ARG A 273 -14.06 9.61 24.16
N PRO A 274 -13.84 9.75 22.84
CA PRO A 274 -13.26 10.97 22.29
C PRO A 274 -14.15 12.18 22.62
N LEU A 275 -13.54 13.31 23.04
CA LEU A 275 -14.27 14.56 23.29
C LEU A 275 -14.61 15.35 22.01
N HIS A 276 -14.14 14.87 20.86
CA HIS A 276 -14.30 15.55 19.58
C HIS A 276 -15.78 15.70 19.20
N GLY A 277 -16.20 16.95 18.94
CA GLY A 277 -17.57 17.27 18.52
C GLY A 277 -18.61 17.30 19.64
N MET A 278 -18.22 17.15 20.91
CA MET A 278 -19.14 17.29 22.04
C MET A 278 -19.23 18.74 22.53
N ALA A 279 -20.45 19.21 22.78
CA ALA A 279 -20.68 20.44 23.53
C ALA A 279 -20.55 20.15 25.03
N LEU A 280 -19.58 20.78 25.68
CA LEU A 280 -19.34 20.67 27.10
C LEU A 280 -19.87 21.92 27.80
N ASP A 281 -20.43 21.76 29.00
CA ASP A 281 -20.68 22.90 29.86
C ASP A 281 -19.35 23.49 30.38
N PRO A 282 -19.31 24.78 30.77
CA PRO A 282 -18.06 25.44 31.17
C PRO A 282 -17.34 24.76 32.34
N ALA A 283 -18.06 24.13 33.27
CA ALA A 283 -17.43 23.47 34.42
C ALA A 283 -16.73 22.17 33.98
N THR A 284 -17.38 21.37 33.12
CA THR A 284 -16.79 20.17 32.52
C THR A 284 -15.59 20.51 31.63
N GLU A 285 -15.69 21.58 30.83
CA GLU A 285 -14.57 22.04 29.99
C GLU A 285 -13.35 22.42 30.84
N ALA A 286 -13.55 23.19 31.91
CA ALA A 286 -12.47 23.56 32.82
C ALA A 286 -11.79 22.33 33.46
N GLN A 287 -12.56 21.31 33.85
CA GLN A 287 -12.02 20.05 34.37
C GLN A 287 -11.20 19.28 33.33
N VAL A 288 -11.68 19.22 32.08
CA VAL A 288 -10.96 18.58 30.96
C VAL A 288 -9.63 19.28 30.71
N GLN A 289 -9.63 20.62 30.62
CA GLN A 289 -8.41 21.40 30.41
C GLN A 289 -7.42 21.22 31.55
N HIS A 290 -7.90 21.21 32.80
CA HIS A 290 -7.04 20.95 33.95
C HIS A 290 -6.41 19.54 33.89
N GLY A 291 -7.20 18.53 33.54
CA GLY A 291 -6.70 17.16 33.36
C GLY A 291 -5.69 17.04 32.22
N LEU A 292 -5.92 17.74 31.11
CA LEU A 292 -4.99 17.81 29.99
C LEU A 292 -3.67 18.47 30.39
N GLY A 293 -3.72 19.56 31.16
CA GLY A 293 -2.54 20.23 31.71
C GLY A 293 -1.72 19.32 32.63
N GLN A 294 -2.37 18.53 33.48
CA GLN A 294 -1.69 17.54 34.33
C GLN A 294 -1.00 16.45 33.50
N LEU A 295 -1.63 15.98 32.42
CA LEU A 295 -1.04 15.00 31.50
C LEU A 295 0.17 15.57 30.74
N ALA A 296 0.05 16.81 30.24
CA ALA A 296 1.13 17.50 29.57
C ALA A 296 2.34 17.69 30.51
N ALA A 297 2.09 18.16 31.73
CA ALA A 297 3.14 18.34 32.74
C ALA A 297 3.82 17.03 33.16
N ALA A 298 3.07 15.91 33.19
CA ALA A 298 3.66 14.59 33.42
C ALA A 298 4.52 14.15 32.24
N LEU A 299 4.04 14.35 31.01
CA LEU A 299 4.78 14.00 29.79
C LEU A 299 6.07 14.81 29.64
N HIS A 300 6.04 16.13 29.91
CA HIS A 300 7.22 16.99 29.83
C HIS A 300 8.33 16.56 30.80
N ARG A 301 7.95 15.96 31.93
CA ARG A 301 8.88 15.43 32.94
C ARG A 301 9.27 13.97 32.70
N ALA A 302 8.81 13.35 31.61
CA ALA A 302 9.07 11.94 31.32
C ALA A 302 10.52 11.65 30.92
N ALA A 303 11.28 12.68 30.54
CA ALA A 303 12.70 12.59 30.23
C ALA A 303 13.41 13.84 30.75
N PRO A 304 14.73 13.76 31.06
CA PRO A 304 15.49 14.95 31.43
C PRO A 304 15.51 15.97 30.29
N GLU A 305 15.55 17.24 30.67
CA GLU A 305 15.74 18.35 29.74
C GLU A 305 17.02 18.15 28.93
N GLN A 306 16.92 18.35 27.62
CA GLN A 306 18.06 18.31 26.73
C GLN A 306 18.29 19.68 26.09
N PRO A 307 19.52 20.00 25.67
CA PRO A 307 19.76 21.17 24.83
C PRO A 307 18.86 21.11 23.60
N ALA A 308 18.16 22.19 23.30
CA ALA A 308 17.38 22.24 22.06
C ALA A 308 18.31 22.14 20.85
N ASN A 309 17.88 21.35 19.87
CA ASN A 309 18.52 21.36 18.56
C ASN A 309 18.34 22.73 17.91
N PRO A 310 19.29 23.17 17.05
CA PRO A 310 19.13 24.38 16.25
C PRO A 310 17.78 24.35 15.52
N SER A 311 17.00 25.42 15.69
CA SER A 311 15.66 25.48 15.12
C SER A 311 15.73 25.62 13.59
N PRO A 312 15.06 24.75 12.81
CA PRO A 312 14.91 24.95 11.37
C PRO A 312 13.86 26.04 11.04
N ALA A 313 13.40 26.80 12.05
CA ALA A 313 12.33 27.78 11.92
C ALA A 313 12.59 28.77 10.78
N LEU A 314 13.81 29.28 10.62
CA LEU A 314 14.13 30.24 9.56
C LEU A 314 13.83 29.66 8.16
N GLY A 315 14.31 28.45 7.86
CA GLY A 315 14.06 27.78 6.58
C GLY A 315 12.63 27.27 6.40
N MET A 316 11.83 27.18 7.47
CA MET A 316 10.39 26.89 7.39
C MET A 316 9.61 28.19 7.10
N ILE A 317 9.97 29.28 7.78
CA ILE A 317 9.42 30.63 7.60
C ILE A 317 9.68 31.11 6.18
N GLU A 318 10.90 30.97 5.65
CA GLU A 318 11.24 31.32 4.26
C GLU A 318 10.38 30.55 3.24
N ARG A 319 10.14 29.25 3.48
CA ARG A 319 9.27 28.45 2.60
C ARG A 319 7.81 28.90 2.66
N HIS A 320 7.30 29.22 3.85
CA HIS A 320 5.94 29.72 4.01
C HIS A 320 5.77 31.14 3.43
N LEU A 321 6.75 32.02 3.61
CA LEU A 321 6.78 33.35 3.00
C LEU A 321 6.73 33.27 1.47
N LYS A 322 7.54 32.38 0.88
CA LYS A 322 7.52 32.15 -0.57
C LYS A 322 6.15 31.69 -1.07
N ALA A 323 5.43 30.87 -0.29
CA ALA A 323 4.09 30.42 -0.63
C ALA A 323 3.02 31.52 -0.40
N ALA A 324 3.24 32.41 0.56
CA ALA A 324 2.33 33.49 0.94
C ALA A 324 2.49 34.76 0.09
N GLY A 325 3.55 34.87 -0.71
CA GLY A 325 3.90 36.07 -1.49
C GLY A 325 2.74 36.81 -2.18
N PRO A 326 1.77 36.14 -2.83
CA PRO A 326 0.62 36.81 -3.44
C PRO A 326 -0.34 37.53 -2.47
N TYR A 327 -0.21 37.28 -1.17
CA TYR A 327 -1.10 37.76 -0.11
C TYR A 327 -0.41 38.73 0.87
N LEU A 328 0.88 39.01 0.69
CA LEU A 328 1.65 39.88 1.58
C LEU A 328 1.56 41.34 1.12
N ALA A 329 1.39 42.26 2.07
CA ALA A 329 1.53 43.68 1.80
C ALA A 329 3.01 44.07 1.68
N VAL A 330 3.27 45.25 1.10
CA VAL A 330 4.61 45.81 0.99
C VAL A 330 5.20 45.98 2.40
N GLY A 331 6.32 45.30 2.68
CA GLY A 331 7.03 45.33 3.96
C GLY A 331 6.73 44.17 4.93
N ASP A 332 5.72 43.34 4.65
CA ASP A 332 5.39 42.18 5.51
C ASP A 332 6.49 41.12 5.49
N GLU A 333 7.09 40.86 4.33
CA GLU A 333 8.18 39.90 4.19
C GLU A 333 9.41 40.33 5.01
N ASP A 334 9.79 41.61 4.93
CA ASP A 334 10.89 42.18 5.69
C ASP A 334 10.64 42.11 7.20
N LEU A 335 9.41 42.40 7.64
CA LEU A 335 9.00 42.30 9.04
C LEU A 335 9.10 40.85 9.55
N VAL A 336 8.57 39.88 8.80
CA VAL A 336 8.60 38.47 9.20
C VAL A 336 10.04 37.94 9.23
N LEU A 337 10.88 38.31 8.26
CA LEU A 337 12.30 37.94 8.26
C LEU A 337 13.06 38.59 9.43
N ALA A 338 12.76 39.84 9.77
CA ALA A 338 13.35 40.52 10.93
C ALA A 338 12.97 39.83 12.24
N LEU A 339 11.69 39.48 12.42
CA LEU A 339 11.21 38.73 13.59
C LEU A 339 11.81 37.32 13.65
N ALA A 340 11.97 36.64 12.51
CA ALA A 340 12.57 35.32 12.45
C ALA A 340 14.05 35.33 12.85
N ARG A 341 14.79 36.40 12.49
CA ARG A 341 16.17 36.62 12.94
C ARG A 341 16.23 36.92 14.43
N ALA A 342 15.39 37.82 14.93
CA ALA A 342 15.31 38.11 16.36
C ALA A 342 14.96 36.85 17.18
N TYR A 343 14.12 35.97 16.66
CA TYR A 343 13.81 34.67 17.26
C TYR A 343 15.01 33.71 17.27
N ALA A 344 15.85 33.74 16.22
CA ALA A 344 17.07 32.92 16.16
C ALA A 344 18.12 33.34 17.19
N ASP A 345 18.10 34.60 17.62
CA ASP A 345 19.00 35.15 18.64
C ASP A 345 18.52 34.88 20.09
N LEU A 346 17.28 34.39 20.27
CA LEU A 346 16.78 34.01 21.59
C LEU A 346 17.44 32.71 22.08
N PRO A 347 17.68 32.58 23.40
CA PRO A 347 18.14 31.32 23.98
C PRO A 347 17.18 30.19 23.63
N ALA A 348 17.71 29.09 23.09
CA ALA A 348 16.90 27.95 22.76
C ALA A 348 16.32 27.34 24.06
N PRO A 349 14.99 27.17 24.16
CA PRO A 349 14.40 26.58 25.36
C PRO A 349 14.85 25.12 25.50
N PRO A 350 14.94 24.57 26.72
CA PRO A 350 15.25 23.16 26.89
C PRO A 350 14.25 22.28 26.13
N ALA A 351 14.75 21.26 25.46
CA ALA A 351 13.94 20.27 24.78
C ALA A 351 13.42 19.23 25.78
N VAL A 352 12.10 19.13 25.85
CA VAL A 352 11.38 18.11 26.62
C VAL A 352 10.46 17.28 25.72
N PRO A 353 10.05 16.08 26.14
CA PRO A 353 9.00 15.33 25.46
C PRO A 353 7.73 16.17 25.33
N THR A 354 7.19 16.28 24.12
CA THR A 354 5.97 17.06 23.83
C THR A 354 5.01 16.28 22.95
N HIS A 355 3.71 16.46 23.16
CA HIS A 355 2.68 15.95 22.26
C HIS A 355 2.46 16.93 21.10
N GLY A 356 2.40 16.43 19.86
CA GLY A 356 2.31 17.26 18.65
C GLY A 356 1.12 18.22 18.66
N ASP A 357 -0.03 17.76 19.14
CA ASP A 357 -1.28 18.53 19.19
C ASP A 357 -1.34 19.53 20.38
N LEU A 358 -0.35 19.51 21.27
CA LEU A 358 -0.25 20.44 22.42
C LEU A 358 0.86 21.49 22.22
N ARG A 359 1.44 21.55 21.01
CA ARG A 359 2.54 22.49 20.72
C ARG A 359 2.10 23.95 20.63
N ASP A 360 0.81 24.20 20.44
CA ASP A 360 0.24 25.54 20.24
C ASP A 360 -0.29 26.18 21.54
N LEU A 361 -0.07 25.55 22.70
CA LEU A 361 -0.52 26.03 24.02
C LEU A 361 0.58 26.67 24.88
N HIS A 362 1.75 26.96 24.29
CA HIS A 362 2.88 27.56 24.99
C HIS A 362 3.39 28.84 24.33
#